data_AF-A0A964KB22-F1
#
_entry.id   AF-A0A964KB22-F1
#
_cell.length_a   1.000
_cell.length_b   1.000
_cell.length_c   1.000
_cell.angle_alpha   90.00
_cell.angle_beta   90.00
_cell.angle_gamma   90.00
#
_symmetry.space_group_name_H-M   'P 1'
#
loop_
_entity.id
_entity.type
_entity.pdbx_description
1 polymer ?
#
loop_
_entity_poly.entity_id
_entity_poly.type
_entity_poly.pdbx_seq_one_letter_code
_entity_poly.pdbx_strand_id
1 'polypeptide(L)'
;MPYRTLPVVIRSNGRRALVAAFGLLLSTGGLALNPQPGRAHAAGIVVTSLADTLTADGQCTLREALANAQADSAVHADCAGGAGFDVVTFSLSGVIALASPLPQLDSTGGAITIDGVGQAVTVDGGGAVVNLHGAQMVVTGSSFTANTALLAGGTVLNGAGVRLGAAALLHVSNSTFNGNTAGQDPVPWGNGGALVNQGTGTFSATTFESNHASQDGGTIYNRWPLTITNSTLRGNTALDSGAGLKNNGGAVVVIGSTFTANDGRGEGGGGLSQDGGSLTMATAPYRATWRGHPAKAVGC
;
A
#
# COMPACT_ATOMS: atom_id res chain seq x y z
N MET A 1 63.48 -17.96 -8.47
CA MET A 1 62.69 -17.38 -9.57
C MET A 1 61.69 -16.40 -8.96
N PRO A 2 61.86 -15.07 -9.12
CA PRO A 2 60.87 -14.10 -8.68
C PRO A 2 60.03 -13.59 -9.86
N TYR A 3 58.71 -13.53 -9.71
CA TYR A 3 57.79 -12.94 -10.68
C TYR A 3 57.94 -11.41 -10.70
N ARG A 4 58.27 -10.87 -11.87
CA ARG A 4 58.29 -9.43 -12.18
C ARG A 4 56.87 -8.96 -12.47
N THR A 5 56.34 -8.07 -11.64
CA THR A 5 55.15 -7.25 -11.96
C THR A 5 55.60 -5.99 -12.71
N LEU A 6 55.14 -5.81 -13.95
CA LEU A 6 55.28 -4.58 -14.72
C LEU A 6 54.07 -3.66 -14.45
N PRO A 7 54.27 -2.34 -14.21
CA PRO A 7 53.16 -1.41 -14.01
C PRO A 7 52.59 -0.93 -15.35
N VAL A 8 51.26 -0.99 -15.47
CA VAL A 8 50.50 -0.38 -16.58
C VAL A 8 50.41 1.13 -16.32
N VAL A 9 50.96 1.92 -17.25
CA VAL A 9 50.91 3.38 -17.25
C VAL A 9 49.69 3.83 -18.06
N ILE A 10 48.66 4.37 -17.41
CA ILE A 10 47.57 5.10 -18.07
C ILE A 10 47.91 6.58 -17.98
N ARG A 11 48.27 7.21 -19.12
CA ARG A 11 48.46 8.66 -19.22
C ARG A 11 47.09 9.33 -19.37
N SER A 12 46.67 10.10 -18.37
CA SER A 12 45.59 11.06 -18.51
C SER A 12 46.16 12.40 -19.00
N ASN A 13 45.69 12.85 -20.17
CA ASN A 13 45.98 14.18 -20.68
C ASN A 13 45.33 15.23 -19.78
N GLY A 14 46.14 16.16 -19.29
CA GLY A 14 45.71 17.18 -18.34
C GLY A 14 44.85 18.28 -18.95
N ARG A 15 44.13 18.97 -18.07
CA ARG A 15 43.94 20.42 -18.08
C ARG A 15 43.74 20.90 -16.65
N ARG A 16 44.40 22.03 -16.37
CA ARG A 16 44.76 22.59 -15.07
C ARG A 16 43.57 23.25 -14.38
N ALA A 17 43.52 23.18 -13.04
CA ALA A 17 42.87 24.20 -12.22
C ALA A 17 43.62 24.38 -10.89
N LEU A 18 43.74 25.65 -10.49
CA LEU A 18 44.50 26.21 -9.38
C LEU A 18 44.35 25.49 -8.03
N VAL A 19 45.45 25.39 -7.31
CA VAL A 19 45.47 25.18 -5.85
C VAL A 19 45.40 26.56 -5.18
N ALA A 20 44.34 26.82 -4.43
CA ALA A 20 44.27 27.88 -3.45
C ALA A 20 43.82 27.26 -2.12
N ALA A 21 44.65 27.42 -1.09
CA ALA A 21 44.43 26.94 0.25
C ALA A 21 43.26 27.70 0.92
N PHE A 22 42.37 26.99 1.61
CA PHE A 22 41.49 27.59 2.62
C PHE A 22 41.28 26.64 3.80
N GLY A 23 41.32 27.23 4.99
CA GLY A 23 41.58 26.60 6.28
C GLY A 23 40.53 25.61 6.78
N LEU A 24 41.02 24.74 7.67
CA LEU A 24 40.26 23.79 8.46
C LEU A 24 39.43 24.54 9.52
N LEU A 25 38.14 24.75 9.25
CA LEU A 25 37.15 25.11 10.26
C LEU A 25 36.53 23.83 10.80
N LEU A 26 36.86 23.47 12.05
CA LEU A 26 36.08 22.52 12.82
C LEU A 26 34.70 23.14 13.08
N SER A 27 33.67 22.67 12.39
CA SER A 27 32.28 22.86 12.82
C SER A 27 31.77 21.58 13.46
N THR A 28 31.38 21.69 14.72
CA THR A 28 30.60 20.69 15.44
C THR A 28 29.24 20.55 14.76
N GLY A 29 29.13 19.64 13.81
CA GLY A 29 27.86 19.23 13.21
C GLY A 29 27.06 18.43 14.22
N GLY A 30 26.31 19.12 15.08
CA GLY A 30 25.18 18.50 15.76
C GLY A 30 24.25 17.92 14.70
N LEU A 31 23.84 16.66 14.85
CA LEU A 31 22.73 16.08 14.10
C LEU A 31 21.49 16.93 14.40
N ALA A 32 21.26 17.96 13.59
CA ALA A 32 19.94 18.51 13.44
C ALA A 32 19.11 17.40 12.80
N LEU A 33 18.29 16.73 13.63
CA LEU A 33 17.00 16.24 13.17
C LEU A 33 16.42 17.38 12.35
N ASN A 34 16.36 17.21 11.04
CA ASN A 34 15.71 18.15 10.15
C ASN A 34 14.21 17.84 10.32
N PRO A 35 13.44 18.55 11.17
CA PRO A 35 12.00 18.41 11.11
C PRO A 35 11.64 18.76 9.67
N GLN A 36 11.10 17.78 8.95
CA GLN A 36 10.49 18.03 7.66
C GLN A 36 9.60 19.27 7.84
N PRO A 37 9.79 20.35 7.06
CA PRO A 37 8.91 21.50 7.17
C PRO A 37 7.50 20.97 6.97
N GLY A 38 6.65 21.15 7.99
CA GLY A 38 5.24 20.82 7.91
C GLY A 38 4.72 21.49 6.65
N ARG A 39 4.36 20.68 5.66
CA ARG A 39 3.79 21.17 4.42
C ARG A 39 2.49 21.85 4.82
N ALA A 40 2.45 23.17 4.76
CA ALA A 40 1.19 23.91 4.77
C ALA A 40 0.47 23.52 3.47
N HIS A 41 -0.37 22.48 3.55
CA HIS A 41 -1.25 22.09 2.45
C HIS A 41 -2.33 23.15 2.30
N ALA A 42 -2.74 23.40 1.05
CA ALA A 42 -3.97 24.13 0.75
C ALA A 42 -5.15 23.49 1.49
N ALA A 43 -6.24 24.25 1.73
CA ALA A 43 -7.38 23.81 2.53
C ALA A 43 -7.84 22.39 2.12
N GLY A 44 -7.65 21.43 3.01
CA GLY A 44 -8.02 20.03 2.76
C GLY A 44 -9.53 19.86 2.68
N ILE A 45 -9.96 18.75 2.07
CA ILE A 45 -11.37 18.38 2.00
C ILE A 45 -11.72 17.65 3.29
N VAL A 46 -12.68 18.17 4.06
CA VAL A 46 -13.07 17.59 5.35
C VAL A 46 -14.38 16.83 5.19
N VAL A 47 -14.34 15.52 5.40
CA VAL A 47 -15.53 14.67 5.47
C VAL A 47 -16.26 14.97 6.77
N THR A 48 -17.54 15.34 6.64
CA THR A 48 -18.45 15.73 7.74
C THR A 48 -19.62 14.77 7.92
N SER A 49 -19.72 13.72 7.11
CA SER A 49 -20.76 12.69 7.23
C SER A 49 -20.22 11.27 7.02
N LEU A 50 -20.82 10.31 7.74
CA LEU A 50 -20.56 8.87 7.58
C LEU A 50 -21.47 8.21 6.53
N ALA A 51 -22.40 8.97 5.93
CA ALA A 51 -23.26 8.43 4.89
C ALA A 51 -22.45 8.10 3.63
N ASP A 52 -22.91 7.11 2.86
CA ASP A 52 -22.39 6.81 1.52
C ASP A 52 -23.42 7.22 0.46
N THR A 53 -23.48 8.52 0.18
CA THR A 53 -24.41 9.14 -0.76
C THR A 53 -23.71 10.21 -1.60
N LEU A 54 -24.39 10.68 -2.65
CA LEU A 54 -23.98 11.82 -3.49
C LEU A 54 -25.05 12.92 -3.49
N THR A 55 -25.90 12.93 -2.46
CA THR A 55 -27.04 13.84 -2.34
C THR A 55 -26.60 15.19 -1.83
N ALA A 56 -27.02 16.27 -2.50
CA ALA A 56 -26.77 17.64 -2.06
C ALA A 56 -27.58 18.00 -0.81
N ASP A 57 -27.07 17.62 0.36
CA ASP A 57 -27.72 17.75 1.67
C ASP A 57 -26.94 18.64 2.66
N GLY A 58 -25.89 19.31 2.19
CA GLY A 58 -25.00 20.15 2.98
C GLY A 58 -23.94 19.38 3.77
N GLN A 59 -23.84 18.05 3.59
CA GLN A 59 -22.89 17.20 4.28
C GLN A 59 -21.86 16.62 3.31
N CYS A 60 -20.58 16.73 3.64
CA CYS A 60 -19.51 16.19 2.82
C CYS A 60 -19.26 14.71 3.19
N THR A 61 -19.62 13.78 2.31
CA THR A 61 -19.31 12.35 2.47
C THR A 61 -17.92 12.01 1.93
N LEU A 62 -17.36 10.85 2.31
CA LEU A 62 -16.08 10.36 1.76
C LEU A 62 -16.15 10.18 0.23
N ARG A 63 -17.30 9.77 -0.29
CA ARG A 63 -17.50 9.57 -1.73
C ARG A 63 -17.43 10.90 -2.50
N GLU A 64 -18.10 11.93 -1.99
CA GLU A 64 -18.07 13.27 -2.58
C GLU A 64 -16.69 13.91 -2.43
N ALA A 65 -16.03 13.72 -1.29
CA ALA A 65 -14.69 14.25 -1.06
C ALA A 65 -13.67 13.68 -2.05
N LEU A 66 -13.71 12.36 -2.29
CA LEU A 66 -12.81 11.71 -3.26
C LEU A 66 -13.14 12.14 -4.70
N ALA A 67 -14.41 12.34 -5.03
CA ALA A 67 -14.81 12.85 -6.35
C ALA A 67 -14.33 14.29 -6.58
N ASN A 68 -14.45 15.17 -5.57
CA ASN A 68 -13.96 16.54 -5.64
C ASN A 68 -12.44 16.65 -5.70
N ALA A 69 -11.73 15.82 -4.94
CA ALA A 69 -10.27 15.71 -5.02
C ALA A 69 -9.84 15.28 -6.42
N GLN A 70 -10.40 14.17 -6.91
CA GLN A 70 -10.08 13.65 -8.23
C GLN A 70 -10.35 14.65 -9.36
N ALA A 71 -11.40 15.47 -9.22
CA ALA A 71 -11.78 16.43 -10.23
C ALA A 71 -11.02 17.77 -10.13
N ASP A 72 -10.14 17.96 -9.14
CA ASP A 72 -9.50 19.25 -8.82
C ASP A 72 -10.52 20.41 -8.78
N SER A 73 -11.74 20.11 -8.33
CA SER A 73 -12.87 21.04 -8.38
C SER A 73 -14.04 20.59 -7.50
N ALA A 74 -14.93 21.52 -7.17
CA ALA A 74 -16.12 21.25 -6.37
C ALA A 74 -17.27 20.68 -7.25
N VAL A 75 -17.12 19.45 -7.74
CA VAL A 75 -18.17 18.76 -8.53
C VAL A 75 -19.39 18.42 -7.67
N HIS A 76 -19.18 18.19 -6.37
CA HIS A 76 -20.20 18.12 -5.34
C HIS A 76 -20.10 19.36 -4.44
N ALA A 77 -21.21 20.09 -4.31
CA ALA A 77 -21.23 21.39 -3.63
C ALA A 77 -21.08 21.29 -2.11
N ASP A 78 -21.36 20.12 -1.56
CA ASP A 78 -21.36 19.85 -0.11
C ASP A 78 -19.94 19.65 0.44
N CYS A 79 -18.99 19.38 -0.46
CA CYS A 79 -17.57 19.26 -0.15
C CYS A 79 -16.79 20.43 -0.75
N ALA A 80 -15.67 20.80 -0.10
CA ALA A 80 -14.69 21.66 -0.72
C ALA A 80 -14.18 21.03 -2.03
N GLY A 81 -13.90 21.86 -3.04
CA GLY A 81 -13.21 21.41 -4.25
C GLY A 81 -11.74 21.13 -3.99
N GLY A 82 -11.17 20.15 -4.69
CA GLY A 82 -9.74 19.89 -4.68
C GLY A 82 -8.93 20.91 -5.48
N ALA A 83 -7.61 20.87 -5.34
CA ALA A 83 -6.66 21.55 -6.23
C ALA A 83 -5.24 20.97 -6.09
N GLY A 84 -4.79 20.23 -7.10
CA GLY A 84 -3.44 19.71 -7.25
C GLY A 84 -3.14 18.52 -6.33
N PHE A 85 -2.78 18.78 -5.08
CA PHE A 85 -2.55 17.72 -4.10
C PHE A 85 -3.59 17.83 -2.99
N ASP A 86 -4.47 16.85 -2.91
CA ASP A 86 -5.59 16.88 -1.98
C ASP A 86 -5.33 16.04 -0.74
N VAL A 87 -5.82 16.55 0.38
CA VAL A 87 -5.83 15.84 1.66
C VAL A 87 -7.28 15.76 2.12
N VAL A 88 -7.83 14.55 2.11
CA VAL A 88 -9.13 14.21 2.64
C VAL A 88 -8.96 13.83 4.12
N THR A 89 -9.59 14.61 5.01
CA THR A 89 -9.57 14.42 6.46
C THR A 89 -10.98 14.18 6.99
N PHE A 90 -11.12 13.82 8.26
CA PHE A 90 -12.42 13.55 8.90
C PHE A 90 -12.63 14.44 10.12
N SER A 91 -13.80 15.05 10.25
CA SER A 91 -14.19 15.80 11.47
C SER A 91 -14.88 14.92 12.52
N LEU A 92 -15.17 13.68 12.18
CA LEU A 92 -15.92 12.73 12.98
C LEU A 92 -15.32 11.32 12.91
N SER A 93 -15.64 10.52 13.92
CA SER A 93 -15.31 9.10 14.00
C SER A 93 -16.55 8.25 13.76
N GLY A 94 -16.37 7.05 13.20
CA GLY A 94 -17.44 6.08 13.02
C GLY A 94 -17.25 5.18 11.81
N VAL A 95 -18.31 4.46 11.46
CA VAL A 95 -18.33 3.50 10.33
C VAL A 95 -19.00 4.13 9.12
N ILE A 96 -18.27 4.19 8.01
CA ILE A 96 -18.78 4.51 6.68
C ILE A 96 -19.15 3.19 6.01
N ALA A 97 -20.44 2.85 6.01
CA ALA A 97 -20.95 1.66 5.35
C ALA A 97 -21.12 1.95 3.85
N LEU A 98 -20.22 1.43 3.01
CA LEU A 98 -20.29 1.66 1.58
C LEU A 98 -21.43 0.83 0.96
N ALA A 99 -22.33 1.52 0.25
CA ALA A 99 -23.35 0.93 -0.58
C ALA A 99 -22.75 0.38 -1.89
N SER A 100 -21.61 0.92 -2.33
CA SER A 100 -20.90 0.50 -3.55
C SER A 100 -19.41 0.84 -3.48
N PRO A 101 -18.55 0.30 -4.36
CA PRO A 101 -17.14 0.71 -4.43
C PRO A 101 -16.95 2.23 -4.45
N LEU A 102 -15.94 2.73 -3.73
CA LEU A 102 -15.55 4.14 -3.79
C LEU A 102 -15.07 4.51 -5.22
N PRO A 103 -15.14 5.80 -5.61
CA PRO A 103 -14.74 6.23 -6.96
C PRO A 103 -13.32 5.79 -7.32
N GLN A 104 -13.11 5.53 -8.62
CA GLN A 104 -11.81 5.21 -9.16
C GLN A 104 -10.91 6.45 -9.14
N LEU A 105 -9.69 6.31 -8.61
CA LEU A 105 -8.70 7.38 -8.58
C LEU A 105 -7.72 7.23 -9.76
N ASP A 106 -7.41 8.33 -10.43
CA ASP A 106 -6.49 8.43 -11.56
C ASP A 106 -5.58 9.66 -11.47
N SER A 107 -4.55 9.76 -12.32
CA SER A 107 -3.53 10.82 -12.25
C SER A 107 -4.02 12.23 -12.63
N THR A 108 -5.27 12.42 -13.05
CA THR A 108 -5.75 13.74 -13.53
C THR A 108 -5.92 14.76 -12.41
N GLY A 109 -6.26 14.33 -11.19
CA GLY A 109 -6.39 15.18 -9.99
C GLY A 109 -5.19 15.11 -9.04
N GLY A 110 -4.01 14.72 -9.55
CA GLY A 110 -2.79 14.63 -8.75
C GLY A 110 -2.81 13.57 -7.64
N ALA A 111 -2.09 13.83 -6.54
CA ALA A 111 -1.98 12.89 -5.42
C ALA A 111 -3.05 13.17 -4.36
N ILE A 112 -3.71 12.11 -3.90
CA ILE A 112 -4.79 12.17 -2.92
C ILE A 112 -4.34 11.46 -1.64
N THR A 113 -4.39 12.18 -0.53
CA THR A 113 -4.15 11.63 0.81
C THR A 113 -5.48 11.41 1.51
N ILE A 114 -5.72 10.22 2.05
CA ILE A 114 -6.81 9.95 2.98
C ILE A 114 -6.19 9.83 4.37
N ASP A 115 -6.48 10.81 5.22
CA ASP A 115 -5.91 10.92 6.56
C ASP A 115 -7.00 10.75 7.63
N GLY A 116 -7.02 9.56 8.23
CA GLY A 116 -7.88 9.26 9.38
C GLY A 116 -7.26 9.63 10.73
N VAL A 117 -6.05 10.19 10.78
CA VAL A 117 -5.36 10.46 12.04
C VAL A 117 -6.19 11.36 12.96
N GLY A 118 -6.29 10.97 14.23
CA GLY A 118 -7.09 11.67 15.23
C GLY A 118 -8.57 11.30 15.22
N GLN A 119 -9.02 10.48 14.26
CA GLN A 119 -10.37 9.93 14.21
C GLN A 119 -10.34 8.40 14.12
N ALA A 120 -11.34 7.73 14.71
CA ALA A 120 -11.56 6.31 14.53
C ALA A 120 -12.50 6.09 13.33
N VAL A 121 -11.94 6.04 12.12
CA VAL A 121 -12.69 5.88 10.87
C VAL A 121 -12.58 4.44 10.35
N THR A 122 -13.73 3.80 10.18
CA THR A 122 -13.85 2.49 9.54
C THR A 122 -14.58 2.65 8.21
N VAL A 123 -13.97 2.20 7.12
CA VAL A 123 -14.62 2.02 5.82
C VAL A 123 -15.04 0.56 5.73
N ASP A 124 -16.34 0.33 5.77
CA ASP A 124 -16.96 -1.00 5.89
C ASP A 124 -17.84 -1.31 4.66
N GLY A 125 -17.72 -2.52 4.12
CA GLY A 125 -18.51 -2.97 2.96
C GLY A 125 -18.09 -2.32 1.64
N GLY A 126 -18.59 -2.86 0.51
CA GLY A 126 -18.25 -2.40 -0.85
C GLY A 126 -16.80 -2.73 -1.26
N GLY A 127 -16.54 -3.03 -2.53
CA GLY A 127 -15.15 -3.24 -3.00
C GLY A 127 -14.37 -1.93 -2.86
N ALA A 128 -13.39 -1.84 -1.98
CA ALA A 128 -12.79 -0.58 -1.59
C ALA A 128 -11.78 -0.02 -2.63
N VAL A 129 -10.96 0.95 -2.22
CA VAL A 129 -10.36 1.98 -3.08
C VAL A 129 -9.56 1.41 -4.26
N VAL A 130 -9.85 1.94 -5.45
CA VAL A 130 -9.21 1.54 -6.70
C VAL A 130 -8.35 2.70 -7.22
N ASN A 131 -7.01 2.57 -7.14
CA ASN A 131 -6.05 3.52 -7.70
C ASN A 131 -5.37 2.88 -8.92
N LEU A 132 -5.78 3.23 -10.14
CA LEU A 132 -5.35 2.49 -11.34
C LEU A 132 -4.26 3.16 -12.18
N HIS A 133 -4.03 4.45 -12.03
CA HIS A 133 -3.32 5.23 -13.05
C HIS A 133 -2.40 6.29 -12.44
N GLY A 134 -1.24 5.89 -11.91
CA GLY A 134 -0.16 6.85 -11.58
C GLY A 134 -0.37 7.75 -10.36
N ALA A 135 -1.57 7.80 -9.79
CA ALA A 135 -1.85 8.62 -8.62
C ALA A 135 -1.09 8.10 -7.40
N GLN A 136 -0.55 9.01 -6.58
CA GLN A 136 -0.05 8.67 -5.26
C GLN A 136 -1.22 8.72 -4.28
N MET A 137 -1.45 7.61 -3.60
CA MET A 137 -2.42 7.48 -2.52
C MET A 137 -1.67 7.26 -1.20
N VAL A 138 -1.98 8.07 -0.19
CA VAL A 138 -1.48 7.87 1.17
C VAL A 138 -2.67 7.57 2.08
N VAL A 139 -2.57 6.48 2.84
CA VAL A 139 -3.60 6.07 3.80
C VAL A 139 -2.98 5.93 5.18
N THR A 140 -3.46 6.71 6.13
CA THR A 140 -2.94 6.66 7.50
C THR A 140 -4.06 6.53 8.51
N GLY A 141 -3.90 5.64 9.50
CA GLY A 141 -4.82 5.56 10.64
C GLY A 141 -6.22 5.06 10.29
N SER A 142 -6.37 4.26 9.23
CA SER A 142 -7.69 3.85 8.72
C SER A 142 -7.95 2.35 8.91
N SER A 143 -9.22 1.97 9.05
CA SER A 143 -9.64 0.56 9.02
C SER A 143 -10.46 0.26 7.77
N PHE A 144 -10.04 -0.74 6.99
CA PHE A 144 -10.81 -1.34 5.91
C PHE A 144 -11.32 -2.70 6.39
N THR A 145 -12.61 -2.77 6.67
CA THR A 145 -13.21 -3.96 7.30
C THR A 145 -14.30 -4.56 6.40
N ALA A 146 -14.35 -5.90 6.32
CA ALA A 146 -15.40 -6.66 5.65
C ALA A 146 -15.72 -6.21 4.20
N ASN A 147 -14.75 -5.60 3.52
CA ASN A 147 -14.91 -5.18 2.14
C ASN A 147 -14.95 -6.41 1.23
N THR A 148 -15.84 -6.40 0.24
CA THR A 148 -15.99 -7.51 -0.71
C THR A 148 -15.82 -7.00 -2.13
N ALA A 149 -14.86 -7.58 -2.86
CA ALA A 149 -14.74 -7.33 -4.29
C ALA A 149 -15.84 -8.11 -5.02
N LEU A 150 -16.95 -7.42 -5.32
CA LEU A 150 -18.07 -7.97 -6.12
C LEU A 150 -17.86 -7.71 -7.60
N LEU A 151 -18.13 -8.70 -8.46
CA LEU A 151 -18.03 -8.56 -9.91
C LEU A 151 -19.00 -7.49 -10.43
N ALA A 152 -18.45 -6.38 -10.92
CA ALA A 152 -19.17 -5.49 -11.83
C ALA A 152 -18.65 -5.72 -13.26
N GLY A 153 -19.49 -6.27 -14.14
CA GLY A 153 -19.23 -6.28 -15.59
C GLY A 153 -18.26 -7.35 -16.12
N GLY A 154 -18.07 -8.48 -15.44
CA GLY A 154 -17.38 -9.65 -16.02
C GLY A 154 -15.85 -9.59 -16.07
N THR A 155 -15.23 -8.58 -15.46
CA THR A 155 -13.77 -8.59 -15.21
C THR A 155 -13.49 -9.06 -13.79
N VAL A 156 -12.46 -9.89 -13.64
CA VAL A 156 -12.03 -10.44 -12.35
C VAL A 156 -11.57 -9.30 -11.45
N LEU A 157 -12.36 -8.94 -10.44
CA LEU A 157 -11.96 -7.93 -9.46
C LEU A 157 -11.16 -8.60 -8.35
N ASN A 158 -9.89 -8.20 -8.26
CA ASN A 158 -8.93 -8.60 -7.25
C ASN A 158 -8.70 -7.39 -6.32
N GLY A 159 -8.53 -7.60 -5.01
CA GLY A 159 -8.21 -6.52 -4.05
C GLY A 159 -9.45 -5.91 -3.41
N ALA A 160 -10.08 -6.58 -2.44
CA ALA A 160 -11.33 -6.09 -1.86
C ALA A 160 -11.17 -4.86 -0.96
N GLY A 161 -9.99 -4.66 -0.37
CA GLY A 161 -9.65 -3.44 0.38
C GLY A 161 -9.04 -2.35 -0.51
N VAL A 162 -7.99 -2.67 -1.26
CA VAL A 162 -7.33 -1.74 -2.18
C VAL A 162 -6.90 -2.47 -3.45
N ARG A 163 -7.06 -1.82 -4.60
CA ARG A 163 -6.51 -2.27 -5.88
C ARG A 163 -5.59 -1.20 -6.46
N LEU A 164 -4.33 -1.56 -6.69
CA LEU A 164 -3.34 -0.72 -7.37
C LEU A 164 -3.16 -1.19 -8.81
N GLY A 165 -3.30 -0.26 -9.76
CA GLY A 165 -2.96 -0.46 -11.17
C GLY A 165 -1.54 -0.04 -11.49
N ALA A 166 -1.20 -0.11 -12.78
CA ALA A 166 0.14 0.21 -13.26
C ALA A 166 0.50 1.68 -12.93
N ALA A 167 1.75 1.87 -12.50
CA ALA A 167 2.30 3.16 -12.06
C ALA A 167 1.67 3.80 -10.81
N ALA A 168 0.60 3.24 -10.23
CA ALA A 168 0.05 3.74 -8.97
C ALA A 168 1.08 3.63 -7.83
N LEU A 169 1.10 4.63 -6.95
CA LEU A 169 1.91 4.61 -5.73
C LEU A 169 0.98 4.57 -4.53
N LEU A 170 1.19 3.62 -3.62
CA LEU A 170 0.44 3.53 -2.37
C LEU A 170 1.39 3.51 -1.18
N HIS A 171 1.14 4.40 -0.24
CA HIS A 171 1.75 4.36 1.09
C HIS A 171 0.67 4.18 2.15
N VAL A 172 0.70 3.07 2.87
CA VAL A 172 -0.20 2.82 3.99
C VAL A 172 0.59 2.73 5.29
N SER A 173 0.13 3.45 6.31
CA SER A 173 0.73 3.40 7.65
C SER A 173 -0.30 3.37 8.77
N ASN A 174 -0.01 2.63 9.84
CA ASN A 174 -0.85 2.59 11.04
C ASN A 174 -2.33 2.25 10.77
N SER A 175 -2.57 1.33 9.83
CA SER A 175 -3.91 0.98 9.35
C SER A 175 -4.22 -0.50 9.57
N THR A 176 -5.49 -0.87 9.44
CA THR A 176 -5.97 -2.24 9.58
C THR A 176 -6.77 -2.67 8.35
N PHE A 177 -6.49 -3.86 7.84
CA PHE A 177 -7.29 -4.55 6.83
C PHE A 177 -7.84 -5.84 7.47
N ASN A 178 -9.13 -5.86 7.79
CA ASN A 178 -9.75 -6.97 8.51
C ASN A 178 -10.93 -7.58 7.74
N GLY A 179 -10.92 -8.90 7.54
CA GLY A 179 -12.10 -9.60 7.01
C GLY A 179 -12.42 -9.28 5.55
N ASN A 180 -11.48 -8.72 4.79
CA ASN A 180 -11.72 -8.35 3.40
C ASN A 180 -11.68 -9.59 2.51
N THR A 181 -12.63 -9.69 1.58
CA THR A 181 -12.86 -10.90 0.79
C THR A 181 -12.84 -10.63 -0.72
N ALA A 182 -11.89 -11.24 -1.42
CA ALA A 182 -11.82 -11.24 -2.88
C ALA A 182 -12.30 -12.59 -3.43
N GLY A 183 -13.35 -12.54 -4.23
CA GLY A 183 -14.03 -13.73 -4.74
C GLY A 183 -14.96 -14.37 -3.69
N GLN A 184 -16.12 -14.80 -4.16
CA GLN A 184 -17.18 -15.43 -3.37
C GLN A 184 -17.71 -16.60 -4.20
N ASP A 185 -18.07 -17.71 -3.56
CA ASP A 185 -18.77 -18.83 -4.23
C ASP A 185 -20.01 -18.27 -4.97
N PRO A 186 -20.23 -18.56 -6.27
CA PRO A 186 -19.54 -19.55 -7.11
C PRO A 186 -18.43 -19.01 -8.01
N VAL A 187 -17.93 -17.80 -7.77
CA VAL A 187 -16.91 -17.14 -8.60
C VAL A 187 -15.51 -17.32 -7.99
N PRO A 188 -14.70 -18.27 -8.51
CA PRO A 188 -13.51 -18.76 -7.81
C PRO A 188 -12.23 -17.97 -8.12
N TRP A 189 -12.33 -16.83 -8.81
CA TRP A 189 -11.17 -16.14 -9.38
C TRP A 189 -10.70 -14.94 -8.56
N GLY A 190 -10.88 -14.95 -7.24
CA GLY A 190 -10.52 -13.80 -6.40
C GLY A 190 -9.08 -13.84 -5.92
N ASN A 191 -8.26 -12.83 -6.26
CA ASN A 191 -6.92 -12.64 -5.71
C ASN A 191 -6.88 -11.44 -4.76
N GLY A 192 -6.02 -11.51 -3.73
CA GLY A 192 -5.77 -10.38 -2.84
C GLY A 192 -7.00 -10.01 -2.00
N GLY A 193 -7.30 -10.77 -0.95
CA GLY A 193 -8.47 -10.53 -0.12
C GLY A 193 -8.53 -9.10 0.42
N ALA A 194 -7.39 -8.52 0.79
CA ALA A 194 -7.27 -7.11 1.11
C ALA A 194 -6.70 -6.28 -0.03
N LEU A 195 -5.66 -6.77 -0.71
CA LEU A 195 -4.86 -5.96 -1.62
C LEU A 195 -4.44 -6.71 -2.87
N VAL A 196 -4.60 -6.05 -4.01
CA VAL A 196 -3.83 -6.37 -5.21
C VAL A 196 -2.89 -5.24 -5.58
N ASN A 197 -1.60 -5.58 -5.64
CA ASN A 197 -0.56 -4.66 -6.03
C ASN A 197 -0.09 -4.89 -7.47
N GLN A 198 -0.52 -4.01 -8.39
CA GLN A 198 0.05 -3.89 -9.74
C GLN A 198 0.81 -2.57 -9.94
N GLY A 199 1.11 -1.86 -8.85
CA GLY A 199 1.91 -0.63 -8.80
C GLY A 199 3.02 -0.73 -7.76
N THR A 200 3.39 0.38 -7.11
CA THR A 200 4.36 0.35 -6.00
C THR A 200 3.63 0.48 -4.67
N GLY A 201 3.68 -0.57 -3.85
CA GLY A 201 3.05 -0.59 -2.52
C GLY A 201 4.08 -0.47 -1.39
N THR A 202 3.82 0.39 -0.40
CA THR A 202 4.59 0.48 0.84
C THR A 202 3.65 0.43 2.03
N PHE A 203 3.87 -0.53 2.92
CA PHE A 203 3.06 -0.75 4.13
C PHE A 203 3.96 -0.70 5.36
N SER A 204 3.54 0.06 6.36
CA SER A 204 4.26 0.20 7.62
C SER A 204 3.32 0.15 8.82
N ALA A 205 3.69 -0.58 9.87
CA ALA A 205 2.88 -0.68 11.09
C ALA A 205 1.39 -1.01 10.79
N THR A 206 1.16 -1.88 9.80
CA THR A 206 -0.18 -2.23 9.30
C THR A 206 -0.54 -3.63 9.77
N THR A 207 -1.79 -3.83 10.16
CA THR A 207 -2.32 -5.16 10.47
C THR A 207 -3.21 -5.65 9.34
N PHE A 208 -2.91 -6.85 8.84
CA PHE A 208 -3.76 -7.58 7.91
C PHE A 208 -4.26 -8.84 8.59
N GLU A 209 -5.56 -8.93 8.81
CA GLU A 209 -6.14 -10.05 9.52
C GLU A 209 -7.42 -10.59 8.91
N SER A 210 -7.59 -11.91 9.00
CA SER A 210 -8.82 -12.60 8.60
C SER A 210 -9.27 -12.31 7.16
N ASN A 211 -8.36 -11.89 6.28
CA ASN A 211 -8.67 -11.63 4.88
C ASN A 211 -8.73 -12.93 4.09
N HIS A 212 -9.60 -12.99 3.09
CA HIS A 212 -9.86 -14.18 2.29
C HIS A 212 -9.74 -13.91 0.79
N ALA A 213 -9.08 -14.81 0.06
CA ALA A 213 -9.10 -14.84 -1.39
C ALA A 213 -9.51 -16.24 -1.87
N SER A 214 -10.43 -16.31 -2.85
CA SER A 214 -10.86 -17.59 -3.43
C SER A 214 -9.83 -18.24 -4.36
N GLN A 215 -8.72 -17.56 -4.67
CA GLN A 215 -7.59 -18.08 -5.45
C GLN A 215 -6.26 -17.86 -4.69
N ASP A 216 -5.52 -16.78 -5.00
CA ASP A 216 -4.20 -16.52 -4.42
C ASP A 216 -4.16 -15.25 -3.57
N GLY A 217 -3.17 -15.19 -2.67
CA GLY A 217 -2.90 -13.97 -1.93
C GLY A 217 -4.05 -13.66 -0.98
N GLY A 218 -4.28 -14.55 -0.01
CA GLY A 218 -5.43 -14.46 0.92
C GLY A 218 -5.61 -13.06 1.52
N THR A 219 -4.49 -12.37 1.75
CA THR A 219 -4.47 -10.91 1.95
C THR A 219 -3.93 -10.16 0.74
N ILE A 220 -2.67 -10.42 0.38
CA ILE A 220 -1.94 -9.62 -0.59
C ILE A 220 -1.59 -10.50 -1.79
N TYR A 221 -2.01 -10.07 -2.97
CA TYR A 221 -1.49 -10.57 -4.24
C TYR A 221 -0.62 -9.51 -4.90
N ASN A 222 0.65 -9.82 -5.11
CA ASN A 222 1.67 -8.89 -5.57
C ASN A 222 2.21 -9.26 -6.96
N ARG A 223 2.37 -8.25 -7.83
CA ARG A 223 3.04 -8.39 -9.14
C ARG A 223 4.16 -7.38 -9.39
N TRP A 224 4.34 -6.42 -8.50
CA TRP A 224 5.19 -5.25 -8.66
C TRP A 224 5.93 -4.93 -7.35
N PRO A 225 6.79 -3.90 -7.27
CA PRO A 225 7.52 -3.62 -6.04
C PRO A 225 6.60 -3.44 -4.82
N LEU A 226 6.95 -4.12 -3.73
CA LEU A 226 6.19 -4.12 -2.49
C LEU A 226 7.13 -4.12 -1.29
N THR A 227 6.96 -3.15 -0.41
CA THR A 227 7.67 -3.08 0.88
C THR A 227 6.69 -3.22 2.03
N ILE A 228 6.98 -4.12 2.96
CA ILE A 228 6.20 -4.35 4.19
C ILE A 228 7.15 -4.23 5.38
N THR A 229 6.86 -3.30 6.28
CA THR A 229 7.73 -3.00 7.43
C THR A 229 6.94 -2.97 8.73
N ASN A 230 7.44 -3.64 9.78
CA ASN A 230 6.82 -3.63 11.12
C ASN A 230 5.32 -3.98 11.13
N SER A 231 4.89 -4.84 10.21
CA SER A 231 3.48 -5.18 10.00
C SER A 231 3.16 -6.59 10.47
N THR A 232 1.87 -6.87 10.68
CA THR A 232 1.39 -8.21 11.06
C THR A 232 0.42 -8.72 10.00
N LEU A 233 0.67 -9.91 9.48
CA LEU A 233 -0.24 -10.64 8.59
C LEU A 233 -0.68 -11.92 9.32
N ARG A 234 -1.92 -11.98 9.79
CA ARG A 234 -2.41 -13.10 10.61
C ARG A 234 -3.78 -13.64 10.23
N GLY A 235 -4.00 -14.94 10.37
CA GLY A 235 -5.34 -15.52 10.21
C GLY A 235 -5.91 -15.40 8.79
N ASN A 236 -5.09 -15.10 7.79
CA ASN A 236 -5.58 -14.87 6.42
C ASN A 236 -5.64 -16.19 5.65
N THR A 237 -6.57 -16.30 4.71
CA THR A 237 -6.89 -17.57 4.03
C THR A 237 -6.90 -17.46 2.51
N ALA A 238 -6.36 -18.47 1.82
CA ALA A 238 -6.42 -18.60 0.36
C ALA A 238 -6.76 -20.04 -0.04
N LEU A 239 -7.52 -20.23 -1.11
CA LEU A 239 -7.82 -21.59 -1.59
C LEU A 239 -6.66 -22.21 -2.37
N ASP A 240 -5.81 -21.40 -3.01
CA ASP A 240 -4.62 -21.90 -3.70
C ASP A 240 -3.36 -21.56 -2.90
N SER A 241 -2.75 -20.38 -3.06
CA SER A 241 -1.44 -20.15 -2.46
C SER A 241 -1.21 -18.75 -1.85
N GLY A 242 -0.28 -18.68 -0.90
CA GLY A 242 0.18 -17.42 -0.30
C GLY A 242 -0.90 -16.73 0.52
N ALA A 243 -1.50 -17.39 1.51
CA ALA A 243 -2.65 -16.83 2.22
C ALA A 243 -2.35 -15.52 2.99
N GLY A 244 -1.12 -15.34 3.48
CA GLY A 244 -0.64 -14.02 3.89
C GLY A 244 -0.22 -13.17 2.68
N LEU A 245 0.74 -13.65 1.89
CA LEU A 245 1.23 -12.93 0.71
C LEU A 245 1.57 -13.88 -0.45
N LYS A 246 0.96 -13.67 -1.61
CA LYS A 246 1.40 -14.25 -2.88
C LYS A 246 2.22 -13.22 -3.64
N ASN A 247 3.46 -13.55 -3.97
CA ASN A 247 4.26 -12.79 -4.92
C ASN A 247 4.32 -13.51 -6.27
N ASN A 248 3.70 -12.93 -7.28
CA ASN A 248 3.70 -13.39 -8.66
C ASN A 248 4.63 -12.54 -9.55
N GLY A 249 5.36 -11.56 -8.98
CA GLY A 249 6.32 -10.73 -9.70
C GLY A 249 6.77 -9.49 -8.93
N GLY A 250 7.85 -8.86 -9.36
CA GLY A 250 8.39 -7.65 -8.70
C GLY A 250 9.24 -7.94 -7.46
N ALA A 251 9.89 -6.89 -6.94
CA ALA A 251 10.75 -6.99 -5.76
C ALA A 251 9.95 -6.80 -4.48
N VAL A 252 9.97 -7.80 -3.60
CA VAL A 252 9.32 -7.76 -2.29
C VAL A 252 10.36 -7.61 -1.19
N VAL A 253 10.18 -6.63 -0.32
CA VAL A 253 11.02 -6.39 0.85
C VAL A 253 10.15 -6.46 2.11
N VAL A 254 10.46 -7.41 3.01
CA VAL A 254 9.76 -7.59 4.28
C VAL A 254 10.72 -7.35 5.44
N ILE A 255 10.45 -6.36 6.27
CA ILE A 255 11.31 -5.97 7.39
C ILE A 255 10.53 -5.96 8.69
N GLY A 256 11.05 -6.62 9.73
CA GLY A 256 10.46 -6.57 11.09
C GLY A 256 8.98 -6.98 11.17
N SER A 257 8.49 -7.79 10.23
CA SER A 257 7.07 -8.11 10.08
C SER A 257 6.78 -9.57 10.43
N THR A 258 5.55 -9.85 10.87
CA THR A 258 5.12 -11.16 11.38
C THR A 258 4.07 -11.79 10.47
N PHE A 259 4.23 -13.08 10.16
CA PHE A 259 3.26 -13.88 9.40
C PHE A 259 2.86 -15.10 10.24
N THR A 260 1.62 -15.15 10.72
CA THR A 260 1.18 -16.16 11.71
C THR A 260 -0.22 -16.68 11.43
N ALA A 261 -0.45 -17.99 11.55
CA ALA A 261 -1.78 -18.60 11.40
C ALA A 261 -2.49 -18.26 10.07
N ASN A 262 -1.72 -18.03 9.00
CA ASN A 262 -2.28 -17.89 7.66
C ASN A 262 -2.39 -19.29 7.02
N ASP A 263 -3.50 -19.56 6.33
CA ASP A 263 -3.87 -20.89 5.83
C ASP A 263 -4.16 -20.88 4.32
N GLY A 264 -3.33 -21.59 3.56
CA GLY A 264 -3.41 -21.71 2.11
C GLY A 264 -3.57 -23.19 1.77
N ARG A 265 -4.65 -23.56 1.06
CA ARG A 265 -4.98 -24.98 0.83
C ARG A 265 -4.15 -25.66 -0.28
N GLY A 266 -3.50 -24.90 -1.16
CA GLY A 266 -2.66 -25.38 -2.26
C GLY A 266 -1.16 -25.49 -1.92
N GLU A 267 -0.35 -25.87 -2.91
CA GLU A 267 1.07 -26.28 -2.73
C GLU A 267 2.03 -25.15 -2.30
N GLY A 268 1.59 -23.89 -2.30
CA GLY A 268 2.42 -22.70 -2.06
C GLY A 268 2.50 -22.20 -0.60
N GLY A 269 1.92 -22.92 0.37
CA GLY A 269 2.05 -22.63 1.80
C GLY A 269 1.12 -21.52 2.32
N GLY A 270 0.73 -21.64 3.60
CA GLY A 270 -0.24 -20.73 4.21
C GLY A 270 0.28 -19.32 4.48
N GLY A 271 1.58 -19.12 4.71
CA GLY A 271 2.13 -17.81 5.04
C GLY A 271 2.41 -16.91 3.83
N LEU A 272 3.37 -17.33 3.01
CA LEU A 272 3.91 -16.53 1.93
C LEU A 272 4.35 -17.46 0.79
N SER A 273 4.01 -17.11 -0.44
CA SER A 273 4.34 -17.83 -1.67
C SER A 273 5.06 -16.91 -2.65
N GLN A 274 6.09 -17.42 -3.34
CA GLN A 274 6.94 -16.66 -4.28
C GLN A 274 7.06 -17.43 -5.60
N ASP A 275 6.46 -16.91 -6.65
CA ASP A 275 6.45 -17.51 -8.00
C ASP A 275 7.24 -16.68 -9.02
N GLY A 276 7.62 -15.45 -8.68
CA GLY A 276 8.38 -14.57 -9.56
C GLY A 276 8.96 -13.36 -8.84
N GLY A 277 9.92 -12.68 -9.47
CA GLY A 277 10.58 -11.51 -8.90
C GLY A 277 11.64 -11.86 -7.85
N SER A 278 11.79 -11.02 -6.81
CA SER A 278 12.74 -11.25 -5.71
C SER A 278 12.10 -11.04 -4.35
N LEU A 279 12.61 -11.74 -3.33
CA LEU A 279 12.19 -11.58 -1.95
C LEU A 279 13.39 -11.29 -1.06
N THR A 280 13.34 -10.20 -0.32
CA THR A 280 14.28 -9.88 0.77
C THR A 280 13.54 -9.87 2.09
N MET A 281 14.01 -10.65 3.07
CA MET A 281 13.49 -10.62 4.43
C MET A 281 14.60 -10.20 5.40
N ALA A 282 14.38 -9.11 6.14
CA ALA A 282 15.28 -8.66 7.21
C ALA A 282 14.49 -8.62 8.53
N THR A 283 14.77 -9.54 9.45
CA THR A 283 13.97 -9.69 10.67
C THR A 283 14.70 -9.17 11.91
N ALA A 284 13.91 -8.70 12.87
CA ALA A 284 14.17 -8.88 14.29
C ALA A 284 12.85 -9.38 14.92
N PRO A 285 12.90 -10.34 15.87
CA PRO A 285 13.07 -11.77 15.56
C PRO A 285 11.87 -12.37 14.78
N TYR A 286 12.18 -13.17 13.78
CA TYR A 286 11.20 -13.99 13.04
C TYR A 286 10.55 -15.06 13.94
N ARG A 287 9.23 -14.98 14.18
CA ARG A 287 8.41 -16.11 14.70
C ARG A 287 7.34 -16.48 13.68
N ALA A 288 7.73 -17.21 12.64
CA ALA A 288 6.75 -17.99 11.90
C ALA A 288 6.49 -19.29 12.68
N THR A 289 5.40 -19.34 13.45
CA THR A 289 4.90 -20.60 13.99
C THR A 289 4.10 -21.28 12.89
N TRP A 290 4.77 -22.17 12.16
CA TRP A 290 4.18 -22.98 11.10
C TRP A 290 3.42 -24.17 11.72
N ARG A 291 2.11 -24.24 11.51
CA ARG A 291 1.33 -25.48 11.69
C ARG A 291 0.65 -25.78 10.36
N GLY A 292 1.18 -26.75 9.62
CA GLY A 292 0.63 -27.20 8.33
C GLY A 292 1.60 -26.98 7.17
N HIS A 293 2.25 -28.08 6.75
CA HIS A 293 3.03 -28.28 5.53
C HIS A 293 4.26 -27.37 5.27
N PRO A 294 5.46 -27.94 5.04
CA PRO A 294 6.68 -27.16 4.84
C PRO A 294 6.59 -26.32 3.58
N ALA A 295 6.81 -25.01 3.71
CA ALA A 295 6.97 -24.11 2.58
C ALA A 295 8.08 -24.63 1.65
N LYS A 296 7.75 -24.80 0.37
CA LYS A 296 8.74 -24.81 -0.69
C LYS A 296 9.25 -23.37 -0.84
N ALA A 297 10.24 -23.00 -0.03
CA ALA A 297 11.14 -21.91 -0.41
C ALA A 297 11.96 -22.44 -1.60
N VAL A 298 11.43 -22.31 -2.81
CA VAL A 298 12.19 -22.68 -4.02
C VAL A 298 13.20 -21.57 -4.29
N GLY A 299 14.45 -21.82 -3.90
CA GLY A 299 15.64 -21.22 -4.50
C GLY A 299 16.14 -19.91 -3.87
N CYS A 300 17.32 -19.99 -3.25
CA CYS A 300 18.24 -18.86 -3.05
C CYS A 300 18.80 -18.35 -4.39
#